data_AF-A0A955KKI6-F1
#
_entry.id   AF-A0A955KKI6-F1
#
_cell.length_a   1.000
_cell.length_b   1.000
_cell.length_c   1.000
_cell.angle_alpha   90.00
_cell.angle_beta   90.00
_cell.angle_gamma   90.00
#
_symmetry.space_group_name_H-M   'P 1'
#
loop_
_entity.id
_entity.type
_entity.pdbx_description
1 polymer ?
#
loop_
_entity_poly.entity_id
_entity_poly.type
_entity_poly.pdbx_seq_one_letter_code
_entity_poly.pdbx_strand_id
1 'polypeptide(L)'
;MEKEQLLQELSEKINTGKINREEVLAYFEAVNETKEGGIMKETRSTMSFSVTKLLYGLGAVIVVVGIVALVSQVWSSLGSSGHIIITLGIGILTAVLGSILLKSRPEDNIGIVFHFIGGVLIPGGAVVTLSEMNIDLLTPWPFAIIFGVVFALYLLINAIQKNIILMFFAITNGTIFIYLTTESITSSLIYNSDKLYAYLTMAVGASYLLLAHAFREGRNKKLVRALCLFGVTGFLGAAFSQVYDSVLWQVSYFVVVAGGLALSVYMRSRIILIMGALFLVAHIIYITSEYFADSIGWPISLVILGFLFIGLGYVSININRKYIAN
;
A
#
# COMPACT_ATOMS: atom_id res chain seq x y z
N MET A 1 -0.94 -41.30 42.15
CA MET A 1 -1.79 -42.51 42.09
C MET A 1 -1.32 -43.31 40.89
N GLU A 2 -1.02 -44.59 41.06
CA GLU A 2 -0.55 -45.41 39.94
C GLU A 2 -1.71 -45.70 38.97
N LYS A 3 -1.38 -45.88 37.69
CA LYS A 3 -2.35 -46.06 36.60
C LYS A 3 -3.36 -47.18 36.87
N GLU A 4 -2.90 -48.27 37.49
CA GLU A 4 -3.75 -49.42 37.81
C GLU A 4 -4.80 -49.10 38.88
N GLN A 5 -4.43 -48.32 39.90
CA GLN A 5 -5.35 -47.89 40.96
C GLN A 5 -6.46 -46.98 40.41
N LEU A 6 -6.12 -46.10 39.47
CA LEU A 6 -7.09 -45.23 38.78
C LEU A 6 -8.12 -46.01 37.96
N LEU A 7 -7.67 -47.03 37.22
CA LEU A 7 -8.56 -47.85 36.38
C LEU A 7 -9.47 -48.73 37.24
N GLN A 8 -8.97 -49.22 38.36
CA GLN A 8 -9.74 -50.02 39.30
C GLN A 8 -10.84 -49.18 39.98
N GLU A 9 -10.52 -47.96 40.42
CA GLU A 9 -11.49 -47.04 41.00
C GLU A 9 -12.55 -46.58 39.97
N LEU A 10 -12.15 -46.36 38.72
CA LEU A 10 -13.07 -46.02 37.63
C LEU A 10 -14.03 -47.18 37.34
N SER A 11 -13.53 -48.42 37.28
CA SER A 11 -14.36 -49.61 37.07
C SER A 11 -15.37 -49.82 38.20
N GLU A 12 -14.97 -49.59 39.44
CA GLU A 12 -15.85 -49.70 40.61
C GLU A 12 -16.98 -48.66 40.57
N LYS A 13 -16.66 -47.43 40.17
CA LYS A 13 -17.66 -46.34 40.02
C LYS A 13 -18.64 -46.56 38.87
N ILE A 14 -18.21 -47.23 37.80
CA ILE A 14 -19.09 -47.63 36.69
C ILE A 14 -20.02 -48.77 37.14
N ASN A 15 -19.48 -49.79 37.81
CA ASN A 15 -20.27 -50.93 38.27
C ASN A 15 -21.29 -50.58 39.37
N THR A 16 -21.00 -49.55 40.17
CA THR A 16 -21.94 -49.03 41.19
C THR A 16 -22.95 -48.04 40.62
N GLY A 17 -22.94 -47.77 39.31
CA GLY A 17 -23.88 -46.87 38.63
C GLY A 17 -23.70 -45.40 38.98
N LYS A 18 -22.62 -45.04 39.69
CA LYS A 18 -22.31 -43.64 40.04
C LYS A 18 -21.79 -42.84 38.85
N ILE A 19 -21.24 -43.53 37.86
CA ILE A 19 -20.73 -42.94 36.62
C ILE A 19 -21.20 -43.83 35.46
N ASN A 20 -21.77 -43.22 34.42
CA ASN A 20 -22.15 -43.96 33.22
C ASN A 20 -20.92 -44.16 32.30
N ARG A 21 -20.74 -45.36 31.77
CA ARG A 21 -19.70 -45.69 30.80
C ARG A 21 -19.77 -44.80 29.55
N GLU A 22 -20.98 -44.47 29.10
CA GLU A 22 -21.21 -43.60 27.94
C GLU A 22 -20.74 -42.16 28.22
N GLU A 23 -20.91 -41.69 29.45
CA GLU A 23 -20.49 -40.34 29.88
C GLU A 23 -18.95 -40.22 29.96
N VAL A 24 -18.27 -41.29 30.38
CA VAL A 24 -16.80 -41.35 30.39
C VAL A 24 -16.24 -41.37 28.98
N LEU A 25 -16.83 -42.17 28.08
CA LEU A 25 -16.41 -42.23 26.68
C LEU A 25 -16.65 -40.90 25.96
N ALA A 26 -17.82 -40.28 26.16
CA ALA A 26 -18.12 -38.96 25.63
C ALA A 26 -17.16 -37.88 26.13
N TYR A 27 -16.71 -37.96 27.39
CA TYR A 27 -15.70 -37.04 27.93
C TYR A 27 -14.34 -37.23 27.26
N PHE A 28 -13.89 -38.46 27.03
CA PHE A 28 -12.62 -38.72 26.34
C PHE A 28 -12.67 -38.38 24.84
N GLU A 29 -13.81 -38.59 24.18
CA GLU A 29 -14.04 -38.14 22.81
C GLU A 29 -14.04 -36.62 22.73
N ALA A 30 -14.75 -35.92 23.62
CA ALA A 30 -14.73 -34.46 23.70
C ALA A 30 -13.32 -33.89 23.97
N VAL A 31 -12.54 -34.53 24.85
CA VAL A 31 -11.16 -34.14 25.17
C VAL A 31 -10.20 -34.42 24.00
N ASN A 32 -10.42 -35.48 23.23
CA ASN A 32 -9.64 -35.78 22.03
C ASN A 32 -10.02 -34.85 20.87
N GLU A 33 -11.30 -34.51 20.71
CA GLU A 33 -11.75 -33.44 19.81
C GLU A 33 -11.20 -32.07 20.22
N THR A 34 -10.98 -31.80 21.52
CA THR A 34 -10.30 -30.56 21.97
C THR A 34 -8.78 -30.58 21.76
N LYS A 35 -8.16 -31.73 21.51
CA LYS A 35 -6.74 -31.83 21.14
C LYS A 35 -6.50 -31.70 19.64
N GLU A 36 -7.49 -32.03 18.80
CA GLU A 36 -7.46 -31.72 17.36
C GLU A 36 -8.26 -30.44 16.99
N GLY A 37 -8.98 -29.85 17.94
CA GLY A 37 -9.85 -28.67 17.75
C GLY A 37 -9.80 -27.68 18.93
N GLY A 38 -8.61 -27.44 19.49
CA GLY A 38 -8.40 -26.56 20.65
C GLY A 38 -8.43 -25.06 20.34
N ILE A 39 -9.55 -24.53 19.81
CA ILE A 39 -9.93 -23.11 19.99
C ILE A 39 -11.13 -23.09 20.94
N MET A 40 -10.86 -23.11 22.24
CA MET A 40 -11.68 -22.37 23.20
C MET A 40 -10.86 -22.08 24.45
N LYS A 41 -9.98 -21.08 24.30
CA LYS A 41 -9.50 -20.26 25.41
C LYS A 41 -10.03 -18.84 25.16
N GLU A 42 -10.88 -18.39 26.07
CA GLU A 42 -11.29 -17.00 26.30
C GLU A 42 -11.86 -16.21 25.10
N THR A 43 -13.18 -16.30 24.91
CA THR A 43 -13.97 -15.33 24.11
C THR A 43 -14.11 -13.99 24.86
N ARG A 44 -12.98 -13.39 25.25
CA ARG A 44 -12.94 -12.04 25.82
C ARG A 44 -11.65 -11.28 25.50
N SER A 45 -11.03 -11.45 24.32
CA SER A 45 -9.90 -10.58 23.91
C SER A 45 -9.48 -10.70 22.43
N THR A 46 -10.39 -10.54 21.46
CA THR A 46 -9.95 -10.47 20.03
C THR A 46 -10.65 -9.40 19.18
N MET A 47 -11.68 -8.70 19.69
CA MET A 47 -12.28 -7.54 18.99
C MET A 47 -11.75 -6.17 19.43
N SER A 48 -11.06 -6.06 20.57
CA SER A 48 -10.57 -4.76 21.09
C SER A 48 -9.48 -4.12 20.21
N PHE A 49 -8.90 -4.87 19.26
CA PHE A 49 -7.85 -4.38 18.38
C PHE A 49 -8.35 -3.72 17.07
N SER A 50 -9.66 -3.72 16.80
CA SER A 50 -10.20 -3.11 15.57
C SER A 50 -10.85 -1.75 15.83
N VAL A 51 -11.71 -1.64 16.85
CA VAL A 51 -12.51 -0.42 17.07
C VAL A 51 -11.64 0.77 17.45
N THR A 52 -10.72 0.62 18.40
CA THR A 52 -9.85 1.72 18.84
C THR A 52 -8.99 2.29 17.70
N LYS A 53 -8.47 1.42 16.82
CA LYS A 53 -7.68 1.86 15.67
C LYS A 53 -8.52 2.56 14.61
N LEU A 54 -9.74 2.08 14.38
CA LEU A 54 -10.70 2.73 13.50
C LEU A 54 -11.10 4.10 14.06
N LEU A 55 -11.38 4.20 15.36
CA LEU A 55 -11.70 5.46 16.03
C LEU A 55 -10.52 6.45 15.98
N TYR A 56 -9.28 5.97 16.18
CA TYR A 56 -8.08 6.78 16.02
C TYR A 56 -7.88 7.28 14.59
N GLY A 57 -8.10 6.42 13.59
CA GLY A 57 -8.04 6.81 12.18
C GLY A 57 -9.10 7.85 11.81
N LEU A 58 -10.37 7.61 12.21
CA LEU A 58 -11.47 8.54 11.99
C LEU A 58 -11.24 9.87 12.71
N GLY A 59 -10.79 9.82 13.97
CA GLY A 59 -10.42 11.01 14.74
C GLY A 59 -9.32 11.82 14.05
N ALA A 60 -8.31 11.16 13.48
CA ALA A 60 -7.25 11.85 12.73
C ALA A 60 -7.80 12.62 11.53
N VAL A 61 -8.69 12.00 10.74
CA VAL A 61 -9.33 12.63 9.59
C VAL A 61 -10.21 13.80 10.02
N ILE A 62 -11.04 13.60 11.05
CA ILE A 62 -11.90 14.66 11.60
C ILE A 62 -11.06 15.84 12.10
N VAL A 63 -9.93 15.59 12.77
CA VAL A 63 -9.02 16.65 13.23
C VAL A 63 -8.43 17.42 12.05
N VAL A 64 -7.96 16.74 11.00
CA VAL A 64 -7.45 17.40 9.79
C VAL A 64 -8.53 18.28 9.15
N VAL A 65 -9.73 17.74 8.95
CA VAL A 65 -10.87 18.49 8.39
C VAL A 65 -11.23 19.68 9.27
N GLY A 66 -11.29 19.49 10.59
CA GLY A 66 -11.57 20.54 11.56
C GLY A 66 -10.53 21.65 11.54
N ILE A 67 -9.24 21.31 11.43
CA ILE A 67 -8.17 22.29 11.31
C ILE A 67 -8.31 23.08 10.01
N VAL A 68 -8.56 22.42 8.87
CA VAL A 68 -8.77 23.11 7.59
C VAL A 68 -9.97 24.06 7.64
N ALA A 69 -11.09 23.61 8.22
CA ALA A 69 -12.28 24.44 8.40
C ALA A 69 -12.02 25.64 9.32
N LEU A 70 -11.33 25.43 10.45
CA LEU A 70 -10.94 26.49 11.38
C LEU A 70 -10.04 27.52 10.69
N VAL A 71 -9.01 27.07 9.97
CA VAL A 71 -8.12 27.95 9.22
C VAL A 71 -8.91 28.78 8.21
N SER A 72 -9.84 28.17 7.48
CA SER A 72 -10.69 28.88 6.52
C SER A 72 -11.58 29.94 7.16
N GLN A 73 -12.07 29.71 8.39
CA GLN A 73 -12.92 30.67 9.10
C GLN A 73 -12.14 31.87 9.64
N VAL A 74 -10.92 31.62 10.11
CA VAL A 74 -10.09 32.65 10.76
C VAL A 74 -9.16 33.34 9.74
N TRP A 75 -9.07 32.84 8.51
CA TRP A 75 -8.19 33.33 7.45
C TRP A 75 -8.25 34.85 7.26
N SER A 76 -9.43 35.41 6.99
CA SER A 76 -9.56 36.86 6.74
C SER A 76 -9.24 37.74 7.94
N SER A 77 -9.15 37.18 9.15
CA SER A 77 -8.83 37.92 10.38
C SER A 77 -7.35 37.89 10.75
N LEU A 78 -6.56 37.04 10.09
CA LEU A 78 -5.13 36.89 10.37
C LEU A 78 -4.31 37.67 9.33
N GLY A 79 -3.17 38.19 9.79
CA GLY A 79 -2.11 38.64 8.89
C GLY A 79 -1.27 37.47 8.38
N SER A 80 -0.34 37.76 7.48
CA SER A 80 0.56 36.79 6.85
C SER A 80 1.27 35.84 7.83
N SER A 81 1.84 36.39 8.91
CA SER A 81 2.47 35.57 9.96
C SER A 81 1.48 34.65 10.67
N GLY A 82 0.23 35.08 10.83
CA GLY A 82 -0.84 34.27 11.40
C GLY A 82 -1.18 33.07 10.53
N HIS A 83 -1.26 33.24 9.20
CA HIS A 83 -1.48 32.16 8.25
C HIS A 83 -0.37 31.10 8.31
N ILE A 84 0.89 31.52 8.37
CA ILE A 84 2.04 30.61 8.48
C ILE A 84 1.99 29.84 9.80
N ILE A 85 1.79 30.53 10.93
CA ILE A 85 1.78 29.91 12.27
C ILE A 85 0.62 28.92 12.39
N ILE A 86 -0.58 29.27 11.95
CA ILE A 86 -1.75 28.40 12.11
C ILE A 86 -1.70 27.17 11.20
N THR A 87 -1.07 27.27 10.02
CA THR A 87 -0.97 26.14 9.09
C THR A 87 0.26 25.28 9.36
N LEU A 88 1.46 25.84 9.17
CA LEU A 88 2.71 25.13 9.34
C LEU A 88 3.01 24.84 10.82
N GLY A 89 2.74 25.80 11.70
CA GLY A 89 3.00 25.64 13.14
C GLY A 89 2.19 24.50 13.77
N ILE A 90 0.90 24.37 13.44
CA ILE A 90 0.06 23.25 13.90
C ILE A 90 0.58 21.91 13.33
N GLY A 91 0.98 21.89 12.06
CA GLY A 91 1.57 20.70 11.44
C GLY A 91 2.87 20.25 12.12
N ILE A 92 3.78 21.19 12.41
CA ILE A 92 5.03 20.91 13.13
C ILE A 92 4.73 20.45 14.55
N LEU A 93 3.85 21.15 15.28
CA LEU A 93 3.48 20.80 16.65
C LEU A 93 2.92 19.39 16.73
N THR A 94 2.02 19.02 15.82
CA THR A 94 1.44 17.67 15.77
C THR A 94 2.49 16.62 15.43
N ALA A 95 3.43 16.88 14.52
CA ALA A 95 4.55 15.95 14.23
C ALA A 95 5.52 15.79 15.42
N VAL A 96 5.81 16.87 16.17
CA VAL A 96 6.63 16.83 17.39
C VAL A 96 5.94 16.03 18.49
N LEU A 97 4.64 16.27 18.73
CA LEU A 97 3.85 15.47 19.67
C LEU A 97 3.80 14.00 19.24
N GLY A 98 3.67 13.72 17.94
CA GLY A 98 3.75 12.37 17.39
C GLY A 98 5.07 11.69 17.73
N SER A 99 6.18 12.42 17.61
CA SER A 99 7.53 11.94 17.93
C SER A 99 7.68 11.61 19.42
N ILE A 100 7.21 12.51 20.30
CA ILE A 100 7.26 12.32 21.75
C ILE A 100 6.40 11.12 22.15
N LEU A 101 5.18 11.03 21.65
CA LEU A 101 4.24 9.95 21.99
C LEU A 101 4.70 8.62 21.44
N LEU A 102 5.30 8.57 20.25
CA LEU A 102 5.85 7.34 19.69
C LEU A 102 7.02 6.81 20.55
N LYS A 103 7.83 7.70 21.13
CA LYS A 103 8.92 7.32 22.03
C LYS A 103 8.43 6.90 23.42
N SER A 104 7.45 7.63 23.98
CA SER A 104 6.98 7.44 25.35
C SER A 104 5.93 6.33 25.49
N ARG A 105 5.12 6.08 24.46
CA ARG A 105 4.03 5.09 24.45
C ARG A 105 3.90 4.39 23.09
N PRO A 106 4.89 3.56 22.70
CA PRO A 106 4.93 2.96 21.36
C PRO A 106 3.75 2.01 21.07
N GLU A 107 3.18 1.37 22.10
CA GLU A 107 2.04 0.45 22.02
C GLU A 107 0.70 1.12 21.67
N ASP A 108 0.50 2.38 22.05
CA ASP A 108 -0.80 3.04 21.97
C ASP A 108 -1.18 3.47 20.54
N ASN A 109 -0.27 3.42 19.57
CA ASN A 109 -0.43 3.93 18.19
C ASN A 109 -0.84 5.42 18.09
N ILE A 110 -1.03 6.14 19.20
CA ILE A 110 -1.39 7.57 19.21
C ILE A 110 -0.29 8.40 18.53
N GLY A 111 0.99 8.06 18.74
CA GLY A 111 2.10 8.73 18.04
C GLY A 111 1.99 8.62 16.51
N ILE A 112 1.46 7.51 15.99
CA ILE A 112 1.24 7.31 14.54
C ILE A 112 0.14 8.25 14.05
N VAL A 113 -0.94 8.44 14.83
CA VAL A 113 -2.05 9.35 14.51
C VAL A 113 -1.56 10.80 14.41
N PHE A 114 -0.77 11.24 15.38
CA PHE A 114 -0.22 12.60 15.39
C PHE A 114 0.75 12.82 14.23
N HIS A 115 1.58 11.82 13.89
CA HIS A 115 2.40 11.88 12.68
C HIS A 115 1.59 11.87 11.39
N PHE A 116 0.43 11.21 11.36
CA PHE A 116 -0.47 11.27 10.21
C PHE A 116 -1.03 12.69 10.03
N ILE A 117 -1.50 13.32 11.11
CA ILE A 117 -2.01 14.71 11.09
C ILE A 117 -0.91 15.67 10.63
N GLY A 118 0.27 15.62 11.26
CA GLY A 118 1.42 16.46 10.87
C GLY A 118 1.90 16.17 9.45
N GLY A 119 1.85 14.91 9.02
CA GLY A 119 2.14 14.43 7.67
C GLY A 119 1.32 15.10 6.58
N VAL A 120 0.04 15.35 6.85
CA VAL A 120 -0.87 16.03 5.93
C VAL A 120 -0.72 17.55 6.03
N LEU A 121 -0.58 18.09 7.24
CA LEU A 121 -0.56 19.54 7.46
C LEU A 121 0.77 20.21 7.10
N ILE A 122 1.92 19.57 7.33
CA ILE A 122 3.23 20.18 7.07
C ILE A 122 3.42 20.56 5.59
N PRO A 123 3.19 19.68 4.60
CA PRO A 123 3.31 20.06 3.20
C PRO A 123 2.37 21.22 2.83
N GLY A 124 1.12 21.18 3.31
CA GLY A 124 0.13 22.25 3.07
C GLY A 124 0.55 23.59 3.68
N GLY A 125 0.99 23.60 4.94
CA GLY A 125 1.48 24.81 5.61
C GLY A 125 2.77 25.34 4.99
N ALA A 126 3.62 24.46 4.46
CA ALA A 126 4.82 24.88 3.73
C ALA A 126 4.47 25.57 2.40
N VAL A 127 3.45 25.09 1.69
CA VAL A 127 2.92 25.78 0.49
C VAL A 127 2.31 27.14 0.85
N VAL A 128 1.53 27.22 1.93
CA VAL A 128 1.01 28.50 2.44
C VAL A 128 2.14 29.47 2.78
N THR A 129 3.25 28.96 3.31
CA THR A 129 4.42 29.81 3.60
C THR A 129 4.99 30.44 2.33
N LEU A 130 5.03 29.71 1.19
CA LEU A 130 5.45 30.30 -0.09
C LEU A 130 4.49 31.40 -0.56
N SER A 131 3.18 31.14 -0.50
CA SER A 131 2.19 32.12 -0.96
C SER A 131 2.25 33.41 -0.15
N GLU A 132 2.47 33.29 1.16
CA GLU A 132 2.59 34.43 2.07
C GLU A 132 3.89 35.23 1.89
N MET A 133 4.96 34.57 1.45
CA MET A 133 6.22 35.24 1.13
C MET A 133 6.21 35.99 -0.22
N ASN A 134 5.05 36.07 -0.90
CA ASN A 134 4.90 36.62 -2.24
C ASN A 134 5.87 35.97 -3.26
N ILE A 135 6.23 34.71 -3.03
CA ILE A 135 7.01 33.94 -3.99
C ILE A 135 6.06 33.51 -5.09
N ASP A 136 6.45 33.76 -6.34
CA ASP A 136 5.62 33.42 -7.50
C ASP A 136 5.30 31.93 -7.53
N LEU A 137 4.01 31.61 -7.36
CA LEU A 137 3.49 30.25 -7.33
C LEU A 137 3.51 29.59 -8.72
N LEU A 138 3.82 30.34 -9.77
CA LEU A 138 4.02 29.82 -11.12
C LEU A 138 5.44 29.27 -11.32
N THR A 139 6.38 29.58 -10.42
CA THR A 139 7.75 29.07 -10.51
C THR A 139 7.84 27.72 -9.77
N PRO A 140 8.32 26.63 -10.41
CA PRO A 140 8.37 25.31 -9.80
C PRO A 140 9.50 25.14 -8.76
N TRP A 141 10.60 25.91 -8.87
CA TRP A 141 11.78 25.81 -7.98
C TRP A 141 11.45 25.97 -6.48
N PRO A 142 10.70 27.01 -6.05
CA PRO A 142 10.28 27.15 -4.65
C PRO A 142 9.56 25.92 -4.10
N PHE A 143 8.64 25.34 -4.87
CA PHE A 143 7.94 24.12 -4.47
C PHE A 143 8.90 22.93 -4.38
N ALA A 144 9.79 22.75 -5.36
CA ALA A 144 10.80 21.69 -5.32
C ALA A 144 11.65 21.80 -4.05
N ILE A 145 12.17 22.97 -3.73
CA ILE A 145 12.98 23.19 -2.52
C ILE A 145 12.19 22.83 -1.26
N ILE A 146 10.94 23.29 -1.15
CA ILE A 146 10.11 22.99 0.02
C ILE A 146 9.82 21.50 0.15
N PHE A 147 9.37 20.83 -0.91
CA PHE A 147 9.10 19.39 -0.84
C PHE A 147 10.38 18.59 -0.61
N GLY A 148 11.54 19.07 -1.08
CA GLY A 148 12.85 18.52 -0.75
C GLY A 148 13.20 18.66 0.74
N VAL A 149 12.93 19.82 1.35
CA VAL A 149 13.12 20.05 2.79
C VAL A 149 12.17 19.16 3.61
N VAL A 150 10.89 19.08 3.23
CA VAL A 150 9.90 18.23 3.91
C VAL A 150 10.26 16.74 3.76
N PHE A 151 10.72 16.32 2.58
CA PHE A 151 11.26 14.98 2.36
C PHE A 151 12.43 14.68 3.29
N ALA A 152 13.43 15.57 3.33
CA ALA A 152 14.60 15.42 4.19
C ALA A 152 14.21 15.36 5.67
N LEU A 153 13.27 16.20 6.11
CA LEU A 153 12.73 16.19 7.47
C LEU A 153 12.14 14.82 7.83
N TYR A 154 11.23 14.28 7.01
CA TYR A 154 10.61 12.97 7.27
C TYR A 154 11.62 11.83 7.21
N LEU A 155 12.59 11.91 6.30
CA LEU A 155 13.66 10.92 6.20
C LEU A 155 14.56 10.92 7.45
N LEU A 156 14.92 12.10 7.96
CA LEU A 156 15.72 12.25 9.18
C LEU A 156 14.99 11.74 10.42
N ILE A 157 13.72 12.13 10.60
CA ILE A 157 12.91 11.64 11.73
C ILE A 157 12.75 10.11 11.62
N ASN A 158 12.52 9.58 10.41
CA ASN A 158 12.42 8.14 10.19
C ASN A 158 13.74 7.40 10.45
N ALA A 159 14.90 8.00 10.18
CA ALA A 159 16.19 7.38 10.48
C ALA A 159 16.35 7.12 12.00
N ILE A 160 15.81 8.02 12.82
CA ILE A 160 15.84 7.95 14.28
C ILE A 160 14.74 7.01 14.80
N GLN A 161 13.49 7.24 14.41
CA GLN A 161 12.31 6.58 15.00
C GLN A 161 11.90 5.29 14.29
N LYS A 162 12.37 5.09 13.06
CA LYS A 162 12.21 3.84 12.29
C LYS A 162 10.73 3.43 12.14
N ASN A 163 9.85 4.40 11.88
CA ASN A 163 8.40 4.19 11.83
C ASN A 163 7.87 4.20 10.40
N ILE A 164 6.96 3.26 10.11
CA ILE A 164 6.34 3.09 8.80
C ILE A 164 5.58 4.32 8.30
N ILE A 165 4.93 5.10 9.18
CA ILE A 165 4.18 6.29 8.76
C ILE A 165 5.10 7.41 8.29
N LEU A 166 6.26 7.55 8.94
CA LEU A 166 7.27 8.52 8.54
C LEU A 166 7.90 8.13 7.21
N MET A 167 8.19 6.84 7.01
CA MET A 167 8.66 6.34 5.73
C MET A 167 7.63 6.60 4.61
N PHE A 168 6.34 6.43 4.89
CA PHE A 168 5.27 6.75 3.93
C PHE A 168 5.34 8.22 3.50
N PHE A 169 5.36 9.16 4.45
CA PHE A 169 5.46 10.60 4.11
C PHE A 169 6.79 10.97 3.45
N ALA A 170 7.89 10.31 3.82
CA ALA A 170 9.16 10.50 3.12
C ALA A 170 9.06 10.07 1.64
N ILE A 171 8.50 8.89 1.34
CA ILE A 171 8.34 8.42 -0.04
C ILE A 171 7.42 9.35 -0.84
N THR A 172 6.29 9.76 -0.26
CA THR A 172 5.33 10.66 -0.92
C THR A 172 5.96 12.02 -1.23
N ASN A 173 6.56 12.68 -0.24
CA ASN A 173 7.19 13.99 -0.45
C ASN A 173 8.43 13.90 -1.35
N GLY A 174 9.21 12.81 -1.25
CA GLY A 174 10.35 12.57 -2.13
C GLY A 174 9.93 12.38 -3.59
N THR A 175 8.77 11.77 -3.82
CA THR A 175 8.22 11.63 -5.17
C THR A 175 7.78 12.97 -5.73
N ILE A 176 7.03 13.75 -4.96
CA ILE A 176 6.64 15.13 -5.35
C ILE A 176 7.89 15.97 -5.64
N PHE A 177 8.90 15.89 -4.78
CA PHE A 177 10.18 16.57 -4.97
C PHE A 177 10.87 16.21 -6.30
N ILE A 178 10.91 14.93 -6.67
CA ILE A 178 11.52 14.48 -7.93
C ILE A 178 10.78 15.06 -9.15
N TYR A 179 9.44 15.04 -9.15
CA TYR A 179 8.64 15.62 -10.24
C TYR A 179 8.86 17.13 -10.34
N LEU A 180 8.77 17.85 -9.23
CA LEU A 180 8.97 19.31 -9.20
C LEU A 180 10.40 19.70 -9.57
N THR A 181 11.41 18.93 -9.17
CA THR A 181 12.81 19.19 -9.54
C THR A 181 13.01 18.98 -11.03
N THR A 182 12.42 17.93 -11.59
CA THR A 182 12.49 17.67 -13.03
C THR A 182 11.81 18.81 -13.78
N GLU A 183 10.60 19.19 -13.39
CA GLU A 183 9.89 20.35 -13.95
C GLU A 183 10.71 21.64 -13.85
N SER A 184 11.36 21.87 -12.72
CA SER A 184 12.18 23.06 -12.48
C SER A 184 13.42 23.11 -13.37
N ILE A 185 14.04 21.97 -13.66
CA ILE A 185 15.19 21.86 -14.56
C ILE A 185 14.73 21.99 -16.02
N THR A 186 13.64 21.32 -16.41
CA THR A 186 13.21 21.21 -17.81
C THR A 186 12.26 22.29 -18.27
N SER A 187 11.65 23.07 -17.37
CA SER A 187 10.79 24.22 -17.72
C SER A 187 11.50 25.25 -18.61
N SER A 188 12.84 25.36 -18.52
CA SER A 188 13.66 26.21 -19.38
C SER A 188 14.06 25.56 -20.72
N LEU A 189 13.92 24.24 -20.84
CA LEU A 189 14.37 23.42 -21.97
C LEU A 189 13.15 22.83 -22.69
N ILE A 190 12.55 23.62 -23.58
CA ILE A 190 11.35 23.24 -24.34
C ILE A 190 11.65 22.10 -25.32
N TYR A 191 10.81 21.06 -25.30
CA TYR A 191 10.20 20.29 -26.42
C TYR A 191 9.93 18.85 -25.94
N ASN A 192 8.66 18.44 -25.81
CA ASN A 192 8.16 17.12 -25.32
C ASN A 192 8.22 16.86 -23.80
N SER A 193 7.54 17.71 -23.00
CA SER A 193 7.26 17.44 -21.56
C SER A 193 6.69 16.05 -21.32
N ASP A 194 5.79 15.59 -22.19
CA ASP A 194 4.96 14.43 -21.90
C ASP A 194 5.77 13.12 -21.94
N LYS A 195 6.72 13.03 -22.89
CA LYS A 195 7.65 11.90 -22.97
C LYS A 195 8.59 11.86 -21.78
N LEU A 196 9.13 13.02 -21.39
CA LEU A 196 9.99 13.15 -20.20
C LEU A 196 9.26 12.64 -18.95
N TYR A 197 8.02 13.09 -18.72
CA TYR A 197 7.23 12.66 -17.57
C TYR A 197 6.86 11.18 -17.63
N ALA A 198 6.68 10.59 -18.82
CA ALA A 198 6.49 9.15 -18.96
C ALA A 198 7.75 8.39 -18.48
N TYR A 199 8.95 8.74 -18.98
CA TYR A 199 10.19 8.11 -18.53
C TYR A 199 10.48 8.34 -17.05
N LEU A 200 10.18 9.54 -16.53
CA LEU A 200 10.28 9.83 -15.10
C LEU A 200 9.36 8.94 -14.28
N THR A 201 8.10 8.79 -14.72
CA THR A 201 7.11 7.92 -14.06
C THR A 201 7.51 6.45 -14.12
N MET A 202 8.14 6.01 -15.21
CA MET A 202 8.77 4.69 -15.28
C MET A 202 9.88 4.54 -14.24
N ALA A 203 10.80 5.50 -14.15
CA ALA A 203 11.90 5.47 -13.19
C ALA A 203 11.42 5.47 -11.72
N VAL A 204 10.40 6.29 -11.42
CA VAL A 204 9.73 6.31 -10.10
C VAL A 204 9.04 4.98 -9.83
N GLY A 205 8.31 4.43 -10.81
CA GLY A 205 7.66 3.12 -10.69
C GLY A 205 8.63 1.98 -10.42
N ALA A 206 9.75 1.95 -11.14
CA ALA A 206 10.84 1.01 -10.90
C ALA A 206 11.45 1.19 -9.50
N SER A 207 11.68 2.43 -9.07
CA SER A 207 12.17 2.74 -7.72
C SER A 207 11.23 2.22 -6.63
N TYR A 208 9.91 2.33 -6.82
CA TYR A 208 8.92 1.77 -5.91
C TYR A 208 8.95 0.24 -5.87
N LEU A 209 9.14 -0.44 -7.01
CA LEU A 209 9.29 -1.90 -7.04
C LEU A 209 10.57 -2.36 -6.33
N LEU A 210 11.68 -1.63 -6.50
CA LEU A 210 12.93 -1.88 -5.79
C LEU A 210 12.77 -1.64 -4.27
N LEU A 211 12.12 -0.56 -3.86
CA LEU A 211 11.77 -0.31 -2.45
C LEU A 211 10.86 -1.40 -1.89
N ALA A 212 9.87 -1.87 -2.66
CA ALA A 212 8.99 -2.97 -2.26
C ALA A 212 9.78 -4.26 -2.04
N HIS A 213 10.76 -4.55 -2.90
CA HIS A 213 11.66 -5.68 -2.72
C HIS A 213 12.51 -5.52 -1.44
N ALA A 214 13.14 -4.36 -1.25
CA ALA A 214 13.95 -4.06 -0.07
C ALA A 214 13.14 -4.13 1.25
N PHE A 215 11.84 -3.82 1.22
CA PHE A 215 10.99 -3.82 2.40
C PHE A 215 10.29 -5.15 2.68
N ARG A 216 10.47 -6.17 1.83
CA ARG A 216 9.74 -7.44 1.90
C ARG A 216 9.85 -8.13 3.25
N GLU A 217 11.06 -8.17 3.81
CA GLU A 217 11.36 -8.84 5.09
C GLU A 217 11.65 -7.82 6.22
N GLY A 218 11.46 -6.53 5.92
CA GLY A 218 11.79 -5.43 6.82
C GLY A 218 10.63 -4.93 7.67
N ARG A 219 10.92 -3.91 8.48
CA ARG A 219 9.95 -3.20 9.34
C ARG A 219 8.84 -2.51 8.52
N ASN A 220 9.15 -2.14 7.28
CA ASN A 220 8.25 -1.44 6.37
C ASN A 220 7.37 -2.39 5.52
N LYS A 221 7.26 -3.67 5.90
CA LYS A 221 6.50 -4.69 5.14
C LYS A 221 5.06 -4.31 4.79
N LYS A 222 4.40 -3.47 5.60
CA LYS A 222 3.01 -3.04 5.28
C LYS A 222 2.95 -2.09 4.07
N LEU A 223 4.03 -1.39 3.74
CA LEU A 223 4.13 -0.52 2.56
C LEU A 223 4.35 -1.32 1.27
N VAL A 224 4.89 -2.54 1.35
CA VAL A 224 5.22 -3.37 0.18
C VAL A 224 4.03 -3.52 -0.76
N ARG A 225 2.81 -3.70 -0.21
CA ARG A 225 1.61 -3.84 -1.03
C ARG A 225 1.30 -2.58 -1.84
N ALA A 226 1.36 -1.41 -1.19
CA ALA A 226 1.13 -0.13 -1.84
C ALA A 226 2.22 0.19 -2.86
N LEU A 227 3.49 -0.03 -2.50
CA LEU A 227 4.64 0.19 -3.39
C LEU A 227 4.60 -0.74 -4.61
N CYS A 228 4.22 -2.00 -4.45
CA CYS A 228 4.00 -2.89 -5.59
C CYS A 228 2.89 -2.36 -6.50
N LEU A 229 1.76 -1.91 -5.94
CA LEU A 229 0.63 -1.39 -6.72
C LEU A 229 1.02 -0.13 -7.50
N PHE A 230 1.50 0.90 -6.82
CA PHE A 230 1.89 2.15 -7.48
C PHE A 230 3.11 1.96 -8.37
N GLY A 231 4.05 1.11 -7.97
CA GLY A 231 5.26 0.82 -8.74
C GLY A 231 4.97 0.15 -10.07
N VAL A 232 4.21 -0.96 -10.06
CA VAL A 232 3.86 -1.66 -11.30
C VAL A 232 2.93 -0.82 -12.18
N THR A 233 1.98 -0.10 -11.59
CA THR A 233 1.05 0.75 -12.34
C THR A 233 1.76 1.92 -12.98
N GLY A 234 2.62 2.61 -12.23
CA GLY A 234 3.43 3.71 -12.75
C GLY A 234 4.39 3.23 -13.84
N PHE A 235 5.09 2.12 -13.61
CA PHE A 235 6.04 1.59 -14.58
C PHE A 235 5.38 1.11 -15.88
N LEU A 236 4.42 0.18 -15.79
CA LEU A 236 3.76 -0.37 -16.97
C LEU A 236 2.80 0.62 -17.63
N GLY A 237 2.15 1.49 -16.85
CA GLY A 237 1.24 2.51 -17.37
C GLY A 237 1.98 3.61 -18.12
N ALA A 238 3.10 4.10 -17.59
CA ALA A 238 3.91 5.08 -18.29
C ALA A 238 4.64 4.48 -19.51
N ALA A 239 5.06 3.21 -19.45
CA ALA A 239 5.55 2.51 -20.63
C ALA A 239 4.44 2.34 -21.70
N PHE A 240 3.19 2.12 -21.27
CA PHE A 240 2.05 1.98 -22.18
C PHE A 240 1.72 3.29 -22.86
N SER A 241 1.83 4.43 -22.19
CA SER A 241 1.58 5.73 -22.85
C SER A 241 2.55 5.99 -24.01
N GLN A 242 3.75 5.42 -23.98
CA GLN A 242 4.72 5.55 -25.08
C GLN A 242 4.36 4.72 -26.32
N VAL A 243 3.46 3.73 -26.18
CA VAL A 243 2.99 2.87 -27.29
C VAL A 243 2.26 3.68 -28.35
N TYR A 244 1.53 4.72 -27.96
CA TYR A 244 0.77 5.57 -28.90
C TYR A 244 1.69 6.43 -29.80
N ASP A 245 2.87 6.79 -29.29
CA ASP A 245 3.76 7.75 -29.95
C ASP A 245 4.87 7.09 -30.79
N SER A 246 5.13 5.79 -30.60
CA SER A 246 6.30 5.15 -31.19
C SER A 246 6.08 3.67 -31.52
N VAL A 247 6.34 3.31 -32.78
CA VAL A 247 6.34 1.93 -33.26
C VAL A 247 7.35 1.06 -32.50
N LEU A 248 8.49 1.63 -32.07
CA LEU A 248 9.46 0.91 -31.25
C LEU A 248 8.85 0.50 -29.90
N TRP A 249 8.05 1.38 -29.29
CA TRP A 249 7.33 1.08 -28.06
C TRP A 249 6.20 0.08 -28.28
N GLN A 250 5.48 0.12 -29.41
CA GLN A 250 4.45 -0.87 -29.74
C GLN A 250 4.99 -2.31 -29.73
N VAL A 251 6.17 -2.53 -30.31
CA VAL A 251 6.80 -3.85 -30.36
C VAL A 251 7.46 -4.21 -29.02
N SER A 252 8.24 -3.30 -28.44
CA SER A 252 8.99 -3.57 -27.21
C SER A 252 8.10 -3.70 -25.97
N TYR A 253 6.89 -3.13 -25.97
CA TYR A 253 5.99 -3.20 -24.83
C TYR A 253 5.61 -4.64 -24.46
N PHE A 254 5.50 -5.56 -25.44
CA PHE A 254 5.32 -6.99 -25.15
C PHE A 254 6.44 -7.55 -24.27
N VAL A 255 7.69 -7.18 -24.55
CA VAL A 255 8.86 -7.58 -23.75
C VAL A 255 8.81 -6.95 -22.37
N VAL A 256 8.41 -5.69 -22.27
CA VAL A 256 8.26 -4.98 -20.98
C VAL A 256 7.20 -5.63 -20.10
N VAL A 257 6.03 -5.96 -20.66
CA VAL A 257 4.95 -6.64 -19.94
C VAL A 257 5.33 -8.07 -19.58
N ALA A 258 5.97 -8.81 -20.48
CA ALA A 258 6.50 -10.14 -20.18
C ALA A 258 7.53 -10.09 -19.04
N GLY A 259 8.41 -9.08 -19.03
CA GLY A 259 9.31 -8.79 -17.93
C GLY A 259 8.58 -8.50 -16.62
N GLY A 260 7.49 -7.72 -16.66
CA GLY A 260 6.61 -7.47 -15.51
C GLY A 260 5.95 -8.74 -14.97
N LEU A 261 5.47 -9.62 -15.85
CA LEU A 261 4.90 -10.92 -15.48
C LEU A 261 5.97 -11.86 -14.89
N ALA A 262 7.16 -11.92 -15.47
CA ALA A 262 8.28 -12.67 -14.92
C ALA A 262 8.70 -12.13 -13.53
N LEU A 263 8.74 -10.80 -13.38
CA LEU A 263 8.99 -10.14 -12.11
C LEU A 263 7.93 -10.49 -11.06
N SER A 264 6.67 -10.69 -11.46
CA SER A 264 5.60 -11.11 -10.55
C SER A 264 5.87 -12.48 -9.92
N VAL A 265 6.44 -13.41 -10.70
CA VAL A 265 6.84 -14.75 -10.24
C VAL A 265 8.04 -14.64 -9.30
N TYR A 266 9.07 -13.88 -9.69
CA TYR A 266 10.25 -13.65 -8.87
C TYR A 266 9.91 -13.01 -7.51
N MET A 267 9.08 -11.96 -7.50
CA MET A 267 8.66 -11.28 -6.29
C MET A 267 7.53 -11.99 -5.53
N ARG A 268 6.95 -13.06 -6.10
CA ARG A 268 5.77 -13.77 -5.58
C ARG A 268 4.60 -12.81 -5.25
N SER A 269 4.37 -11.82 -6.11
CA SER A 269 3.41 -10.74 -5.87
C SER A 269 2.17 -10.86 -6.76
N ARG A 270 1.01 -11.13 -6.14
CA ARG A 270 -0.28 -11.20 -6.84
C ARG A 270 -0.66 -9.87 -7.52
N ILE A 271 -0.26 -8.74 -6.93
CA ILE A 271 -0.57 -7.41 -7.48
C ILE A 271 0.17 -7.18 -8.79
N ILE A 272 1.46 -7.51 -8.83
CA ILE A 272 2.28 -7.35 -10.06
C ILE A 272 1.71 -8.26 -11.16
N LEU A 273 1.29 -9.48 -10.81
CA LEU A 273 0.66 -10.41 -11.74
C LEU A 273 -0.64 -9.86 -12.33
N ILE A 274 -1.55 -9.38 -11.48
CA ILE A 274 -2.85 -8.84 -11.90
C ILE A 274 -2.65 -7.60 -12.78
N MET A 275 -1.81 -6.66 -12.37
CA MET A 275 -1.57 -5.45 -13.15
C MET A 275 -0.83 -5.76 -14.46
N GLY A 276 0.16 -6.65 -14.44
CA GLY A 276 0.85 -7.10 -15.66
C GLY A 276 -0.10 -7.76 -16.66
N ALA A 277 -1.01 -8.61 -16.18
CA ALA A 277 -2.04 -9.22 -17.03
C ALA A 277 -3.02 -8.18 -17.58
N LEU A 278 -3.45 -7.22 -16.75
CA LEU A 278 -4.34 -6.14 -17.17
C LEU A 278 -3.69 -5.28 -18.27
N PHE A 279 -2.42 -4.90 -18.11
CA PHE A 279 -1.68 -4.14 -19.12
C PHE A 279 -1.41 -4.95 -20.39
N LEU A 280 -1.21 -6.28 -20.29
CA LEU A 280 -1.13 -7.15 -21.46
C LEU A 280 -2.43 -7.13 -22.26
N VAL A 281 -3.57 -7.29 -21.57
CA VAL A 281 -4.89 -7.25 -22.20
C VAL A 281 -5.14 -5.87 -22.82
N ALA A 282 -4.82 -4.79 -22.12
CA ALA A 282 -4.94 -3.43 -22.65
C ALA A 282 -4.13 -3.24 -23.94
N HIS A 283 -2.89 -3.75 -23.99
CA HIS A 283 -2.06 -3.68 -25.19
C HIS A 283 -2.59 -4.51 -26.35
N ILE A 284 -3.09 -5.72 -26.09
CA ILE A 284 -3.73 -6.55 -27.13
C ILE A 284 -4.96 -5.84 -27.69
N ILE A 285 -5.79 -5.24 -26.82
CA ILE A 285 -6.95 -4.46 -27.25
C ILE A 285 -6.50 -3.29 -28.14
N TYR A 286 -5.50 -2.52 -27.72
CA TYR A 286 -4.97 -1.40 -28.48
C TYR A 286 -4.46 -1.81 -29.88
N ILE A 287 -3.56 -2.80 -29.95
CA ILE A 287 -3.01 -3.26 -31.23
C ILE A 287 -4.12 -3.81 -32.12
N THR A 288 -5.05 -4.58 -31.56
CA THR A 288 -6.12 -5.15 -32.38
C THR A 288 -7.12 -4.10 -32.87
N SER A 289 -7.43 -3.06 -32.08
CA SER A 289 -8.26 -1.95 -32.54
C SER A 289 -7.53 -1.11 -33.59
N GLU A 290 -6.25 -0.83 -33.41
CA GLU A 290 -5.49 0.04 -34.33
C GLU A 290 -5.37 -0.59 -35.73
N TYR A 291 -5.14 -1.91 -35.79
CA TYR A 291 -4.83 -2.59 -37.06
C TYR A 291 -5.98 -3.42 -37.65
N PHE A 292 -7.01 -3.75 -36.87
CA PHE A 292 -8.06 -4.68 -37.31
C PHE A 292 -9.49 -4.16 -37.06
N ALA A 293 -9.70 -2.94 -36.55
CA ALA A 293 -11.05 -2.42 -36.25
C ALA A 293 -12.00 -2.43 -37.44
N ASP A 294 -11.50 -2.22 -38.66
CA ASP A 294 -12.33 -2.20 -39.88
C ASP A 294 -12.78 -3.60 -40.34
N SER A 295 -12.35 -4.66 -39.66
CA SER A 295 -12.73 -6.04 -39.98
C SER A 295 -13.83 -6.55 -39.05
N ILE A 296 -14.91 -7.09 -39.64
CA ILE A 296 -15.96 -7.84 -38.92
C ILE A 296 -15.38 -9.01 -38.12
N GLY A 297 -14.22 -9.54 -38.52
CA GLY A 297 -13.53 -10.62 -37.81
C GLY A 297 -12.91 -10.22 -36.47
N TRP A 298 -12.77 -8.92 -36.18
CA TRP A 298 -12.08 -8.43 -34.97
C TRP A 298 -12.80 -8.80 -33.66
N PRO A 299 -14.10 -8.50 -33.46
CA PRO A 299 -14.81 -8.91 -32.24
C PRO A 299 -14.87 -10.43 -32.07
N ILE A 300 -15.06 -11.16 -33.18
CA ILE A 300 -15.14 -12.62 -33.17
C ILE A 300 -13.79 -13.24 -32.76
N SER A 301 -12.68 -12.71 -33.27
CA SER A 301 -11.34 -13.17 -32.91
C SER A 301 -11.02 -12.93 -31.43
N LEU A 302 -11.43 -11.78 -30.88
CA LEU A 302 -11.28 -11.48 -29.46
C LEU A 302 -12.08 -12.44 -28.57
N VAL A 303 -13.32 -12.77 -28.96
CA VAL A 303 -14.15 -13.75 -28.25
C VAL A 303 -13.49 -15.13 -28.27
N ILE A 304 -13.04 -15.59 -29.43
CA ILE A 304 -12.35 -16.90 -29.56
C ILE A 304 -11.07 -16.93 -28.74
N LEU A 305 -10.25 -15.87 -28.81
CA LEU A 305 -9.01 -15.76 -28.06
C LEU A 305 -9.26 -15.75 -26.55
N GLY A 306 -10.31 -15.05 -26.10
CA GLY A 306 -10.76 -15.06 -24.71
C GLY A 306 -11.10 -16.46 -24.21
N PHE A 307 -11.91 -17.21 -24.97
CA PHE A 307 -12.23 -18.61 -24.64
C PHE A 307 -10.99 -19.51 -24.64
N LEU A 308 -10.06 -19.29 -25.57
CA LEU A 308 -8.80 -20.04 -25.65
C LEU A 308 -7.95 -19.81 -24.39
N PHE A 309 -7.83 -18.56 -23.92
CA PHE A 309 -7.12 -18.26 -22.67
C PHE A 309 -7.80 -18.85 -21.43
N ILE A 310 -9.13 -18.82 -21.35
CA ILE A 310 -9.88 -19.47 -20.27
C ILE A 310 -9.61 -20.99 -20.28
N GLY A 311 -9.64 -21.61 -21.47
CA GLY A 311 -9.32 -23.02 -21.66
C GLY A 311 -7.89 -23.37 -21.23
N LEU A 312 -6.89 -22.58 -21.67
CA LEU A 312 -5.49 -22.75 -21.27
C LEU A 312 -5.31 -22.58 -19.75
N GLY A 313 -5.99 -21.61 -19.14
CA GLY A 313 -5.97 -21.41 -17.68
C GLY A 313 -6.51 -22.63 -16.93
N TYR A 314 -7.62 -23.20 -17.39
CA TYR A 314 -8.18 -24.42 -16.80
C TYR A 314 -7.23 -25.62 -16.95
N VAL A 315 -6.63 -25.81 -18.13
CA VAL A 315 -5.65 -26.87 -18.37
C VAL A 315 -4.42 -26.70 -17.47
N SER A 316 -3.92 -25.48 -17.30
CA SER A 316 -2.79 -25.18 -16.42
C SER A 316 -3.07 -25.56 -14.96
N ILE A 317 -4.27 -25.24 -14.45
CA ILE A 317 -4.70 -25.65 -13.09
C ILE A 317 -4.75 -27.18 -12.98
N ASN A 318 -5.31 -27.85 -13.99
CA ASN A 318 -5.43 -29.30 -13.99
C ASN A 318 -4.05 -30.00 -14.01
N ILE A 319 -3.11 -29.49 -14.81
CA ILE A 319 -1.72 -29.98 -14.84
C ILE A 319 -1.04 -29.77 -13.49
N ASN A 320 -1.17 -28.57 -12.91
CA ASN A 320 -0.57 -28.27 -11.60
C ASN A 320 -1.11 -29.21 -10.50
N ARG A 321 -2.42 -29.47 -10.50
CA ARG A 321 -3.06 -30.40 -9.56
C ARG A 321 -2.62 -31.85 -9.76
N LYS A 322 -2.38 -32.27 -11.01
CA LYS A 322 -2.07 -33.66 -11.36
C LYS A 322 -0.59 -34.02 -11.25
N TYR A 323 0.31 -33.06 -11.45
CA TYR A 323 1.75 -33.36 -11.60
C TYR A 323 2.70 -32.56 -10.71
N ILE A 324 2.25 -31.45 -10.09
CA ILE A 324 3.15 -30.52 -9.37
C ILE A 324 2.81 -30.44 -7.87
N ALA A 325 1.53 -30.53 -7.50
CA ALA A 325 1.09 -30.54 -6.10
C ALA A 325 1.22 -31.94 -5.46
N ASN A 326 2.46 -32.35 -5.16
CA ASN A 326 2.77 -33.38 -4.15
C ASN A 326 3.50 -32.71 -2.98
#